data_AF-A0A6P0DD26-F1
#
_entry.id   AF-A0A6P0DD26-F1
#
_cell.length_a   1.000
_cell.length_b   1.000
_cell.length_c   1.000
_cell.angle_alpha   90.00
_cell.angle_beta   90.00
_cell.angle_gamma   90.00
#
_symmetry.space_group_name_H-M   'P 1'
#
loop_
_entity.id
_entity.type
_entity.pdbx_description
1 polymer ?
#
loop_
_entity_poly.entity_id
_entity_poly.type
_entity_poly.pdbx_seq_one_letter_code
_entity_poly.pdbx_strand_id
1 'polypeptide(L)'
;MTKNLQTGISTTGMTRRSMLKTTAAAALIGAVKTAFPSGAFAAGAGPEVAGVKLGFIALTDSAPLIIAKEKGFFDKHGLPETDVAKQASWGATRDNLVLGGAANGIDGAHILSPLPYLMHTGKVTQNNKPVPMAILARLNLDSQGISVAKEYAETGVQLDSSKLKAAFEKKKAEGKEIKAAMTFPGGTHDLWIRYWLAAGGIDPNKDVSTIVVPPPQMVANMKVGNMDVFCVGEPWNEQLVNQGIGFTAATTGELWKGHPEKALGLRADWIEKNPNAAKALLMAVMEAQQWCESMDNKAEMADILGKRQWFNVPTKDVLGRLKGDINYGNGREVKATDLYMKFWKDGASYPFKSHDTWFMTENIRWGNLPASTDIKALVNQVNREDIWREAAKDLGVAAADIPASSSRGKETFFDGKVFDPENPSAYLDSLSIKAAS
;
A
#
# COMPACT_ATOMS: atom_id res chain seq x y z
N MET A 1 -48.95 53.38 -47.35
CA MET A 1 -48.02 54.17 -48.20
C MET A 1 -46.61 53.64 -47.98
N THR A 2 -45.90 53.47 -49.08
CA THR A 2 -44.68 52.68 -49.26
C THR A 2 -43.40 53.47 -48.96
N LYS A 3 -42.39 52.76 -48.46
CA LYS A 3 -40.93 52.89 -48.68
C LYS A 3 -40.16 54.10 -48.13
N ASN A 4 -39.21 53.84 -47.20
CA ASN A 4 -37.76 53.74 -47.48
C ASN A 4 -36.96 53.61 -46.16
N LEU A 5 -36.31 52.46 -45.94
CA LEU A 5 -35.27 52.30 -44.91
C LEU A 5 -33.94 52.09 -45.64
N GLN A 6 -33.04 53.07 -45.50
CA GLN A 6 -31.67 53.00 -45.99
C GLN A 6 -30.82 52.12 -45.07
N THR A 7 -30.03 51.25 -45.70
CA THR A 7 -28.96 50.44 -45.12
C THR A 7 -27.73 51.29 -44.84
N GLY A 8 -27.30 51.36 -43.58
CA GLY A 8 -26.02 51.94 -43.16
C GLY A 8 -25.10 50.85 -42.62
N ILE A 9 -24.12 50.42 -43.41
CA ILE A 9 -22.98 49.61 -42.96
C ILE A 9 -21.96 50.57 -42.37
N SER A 10 -21.67 50.45 -41.06
CA SER A 10 -20.59 51.18 -40.40
C SER A 10 -19.33 50.30 -40.34
N THR A 11 -18.34 50.61 -41.17
CA THR A 11 -17.00 50.03 -41.11
C THR A 11 -16.16 50.77 -40.06
N THR A 12 -16.00 50.20 -38.87
CA THR A 12 -15.04 50.71 -37.88
C THR A 12 -13.62 50.29 -38.27
N GLY A 13 -12.89 51.23 -38.87
CA GLY A 13 -11.47 51.08 -39.20
C GLY A 13 -10.59 51.05 -37.94
N MET A 14 -9.71 50.04 -37.88
CA MET A 14 -8.69 49.89 -36.85
C MET A 14 -7.65 51.02 -36.98
N THR A 15 -7.55 51.89 -35.98
CA THR A 15 -6.59 53.02 -36.02
C THR A 15 -5.20 52.59 -35.56
N ARG A 16 -4.15 53.20 -36.14
CA ARG A 16 -2.72 52.96 -35.82
C ARG A 16 -2.39 53.10 -34.32
N ARG A 17 -3.21 53.82 -33.54
CA ARG A 17 -3.07 53.95 -32.07
C ARG A 17 -3.51 52.70 -31.30
N SER A 18 -4.39 51.88 -31.87
CA SER A 18 -4.82 50.60 -31.29
C SER A 18 -3.72 49.54 -31.36
N MET A 19 -2.91 49.54 -32.43
CA MET A 19 -1.83 48.55 -32.61
C MET A 19 -0.61 48.78 -31.69
N LEU A 20 -0.36 50.02 -31.25
CA LEU A 20 0.75 50.33 -30.34
C LEU A 20 0.45 49.99 -28.86
N LYS A 21 -0.82 49.84 -28.48
CA LYS A 21 -1.20 49.42 -27.11
C LYS A 21 -1.18 47.90 -26.94
N THR A 22 -1.40 47.12 -28.00
CA THR A 22 -1.34 45.65 -27.96
C THR A 22 0.09 45.10 -27.99
N THR A 23 1.06 45.83 -28.54
CA THR A 23 2.47 45.40 -28.58
C THR A 23 3.23 45.63 -27.28
N ALA A 24 2.83 46.60 -26.45
CA ALA A 24 3.48 46.86 -25.17
C ALA A 24 3.10 45.83 -24.07
N ALA A 25 1.90 45.24 -24.13
CA ALA A 25 1.46 44.23 -23.16
C ALA A 25 2.09 42.84 -23.41
N ALA A 26 2.40 42.51 -24.67
CA ALA A 26 3.05 41.24 -25.01
C ALA A 26 4.55 41.20 -24.65
N ALA A 27 5.22 42.37 -24.65
CA ALA A 27 6.64 42.47 -24.30
C ALA A 27 6.91 42.36 -22.78
N LEU A 28 5.95 42.77 -21.93
CA LEU A 28 6.13 42.71 -20.47
C LEU A 28 5.98 41.28 -19.90
N ILE A 29 5.19 40.42 -20.55
CA ILE A 29 5.01 39.01 -20.11
C ILE A 29 6.20 38.14 -20.52
N GLY A 30 6.92 38.51 -21.60
CA GLY A 30 8.15 37.83 -22.00
C GLY A 30 9.36 38.11 -21.10
N ALA A 31 9.43 39.30 -20.50
CA ALA A 31 10.57 39.74 -19.70
C ALA A 31 10.53 39.32 -18.22
N VAL A 32 9.39 38.88 -17.69
CA VAL A 32 9.30 38.38 -16.31
C VAL A 32 9.76 36.92 -16.20
N LYS A 33 9.69 36.13 -17.28
CA LYS A 33 10.25 34.76 -17.32
C LYS A 33 11.78 34.71 -17.39
N THR A 34 12.45 35.80 -17.78
CA THR A 34 13.91 35.87 -17.83
C THR A 34 14.54 36.43 -16.56
N ALA A 35 13.76 37.05 -15.67
CA ALA A 35 14.25 37.66 -14.42
C ALA A 35 14.15 36.76 -13.17
N PHE A 36 13.43 35.64 -13.26
CA PHE A 36 13.46 34.58 -12.26
C PHE A 36 13.98 33.31 -12.93
N PRO A 37 15.31 33.05 -12.91
CA PRO A 37 15.77 31.71 -13.16
C PRO A 37 15.16 30.84 -12.05
N SER A 38 14.10 30.10 -12.38
CA SER A 38 13.75 28.89 -11.64
C SER A 38 15.05 28.14 -11.48
N GLY A 39 15.52 28.02 -10.22
CA GLY A 39 16.85 27.54 -9.91
C GLY A 39 17.18 26.33 -10.77
N ALA A 40 18.14 26.50 -11.67
CA ALA A 40 18.79 25.39 -12.32
C ALA A 40 19.61 24.70 -11.22
N PHE A 41 18.93 23.88 -10.42
CA PHE A 41 19.58 22.74 -9.80
C PHE A 41 20.30 22.03 -10.93
N ALA A 42 21.60 21.81 -10.74
CA ALA A 42 22.46 21.13 -11.71
C ALA A 42 21.68 19.94 -12.29
N ALA A 43 21.30 20.04 -13.56
CA ALA A 43 20.59 18.97 -14.24
C ALA A 43 21.57 17.80 -14.31
N GLY A 44 21.44 16.87 -13.36
CA GLY A 44 22.06 15.57 -13.48
C GLY A 44 21.64 14.92 -14.80
N ALA A 45 22.35 13.87 -15.20
CA ALA A 45 21.83 12.99 -16.23
C ALA A 45 20.41 12.57 -15.80
N GLY A 46 19.39 12.91 -16.58
CA GLY A 46 18.01 12.52 -16.28
C GLY A 46 17.84 10.99 -16.20
N PRO A 47 16.62 10.48 -15.94
CA PRO A 47 16.35 9.05 -15.90
C PRO A 47 16.89 8.31 -17.14
N GLU A 48 17.49 7.12 -16.95
CA GLU A 48 18.01 6.29 -18.04
C GLU A 48 16.89 5.79 -18.99
N VAL A 49 15.67 5.69 -18.45
CA VAL A 49 14.45 5.28 -19.14
C VAL A 49 13.32 6.24 -18.78
N ALA A 50 12.34 6.39 -19.68
CA ALA A 50 11.20 7.29 -19.49
C ALA A 50 10.04 6.68 -18.70
N GLY A 51 10.17 5.45 -18.18
CA GLY A 51 9.08 4.79 -17.48
C GLY A 51 9.45 3.41 -16.92
N VAL A 52 8.55 2.92 -16.09
CA VAL A 52 8.62 1.61 -15.43
C VAL A 52 7.23 0.96 -15.44
N LYS A 53 7.13 -0.37 -15.52
CA LYS A 53 5.85 -1.08 -15.37
C LYS A 53 5.63 -1.49 -13.92
N LEU A 54 4.64 -0.89 -13.26
CA LEU A 54 4.32 -1.13 -11.85
C LEU A 54 3.00 -1.87 -11.70
N GLY A 55 3.02 -2.99 -11.00
CA GLY A 55 1.81 -3.70 -10.59
C GLY A 55 1.13 -3.07 -9.37
N PHE A 56 -0.20 -3.13 -9.31
CA PHE A 56 -0.94 -2.88 -8.08
C PHE A 56 -2.12 -3.84 -7.91
N ILE A 57 -2.51 -4.12 -6.66
CA ILE A 57 -3.78 -4.76 -6.34
C ILE A 57 -4.76 -3.67 -5.92
N ALA A 58 -6.05 -3.81 -6.27
CA ALA A 58 -7.10 -2.86 -5.91
C ALA A 58 -7.33 -2.83 -4.39
N LEU A 59 -6.46 -2.10 -3.71
CA LEU A 59 -6.42 -1.86 -2.28
C LEU A 59 -6.00 -0.40 -2.07
N THR A 60 -6.56 0.23 -1.05
CA THR A 60 -6.39 1.67 -0.77
C THR A 60 -4.91 2.04 -0.56
N ASP A 61 -4.09 1.11 -0.07
CA ASP A 61 -2.64 1.28 0.10
C ASP A 61 -1.84 1.29 -1.21
N SER A 62 -2.48 1.02 -2.36
CA SER A 62 -1.91 1.29 -3.69
C SER A 62 -2.04 2.75 -4.13
N ALA A 63 -2.73 3.59 -3.34
CA ALA A 63 -2.99 4.98 -3.66
C ALA A 63 -1.75 5.77 -4.09
N PRO A 64 -0.56 5.66 -3.46
CA PRO A 64 0.59 6.44 -3.89
C PRO A 64 0.98 6.23 -5.36
N LEU A 65 0.85 5.01 -5.90
CA LEU A 65 1.17 4.75 -7.32
C LEU A 65 0.12 5.33 -8.26
N ILE A 66 -1.15 5.19 -7.89
CA ILE A 66 -2.28 5.70 -8.67
C ILE A 66 -2.28 7.22 -8.69
N ILE A 67 -2.09 7.85 -7.54
CA ILE A 67 -1.99 9.30 -7.39
C ILE A 67 -0.75 9.84 -8.09
N ALA A 68 0.39 9.15 -8.02
CA ALA A 68 1.57 9.54 -8.80
C ALA A 68 1.29 9.63 -10.31
N LYS A 69 0.46 8.72 -10.84
CA LYS A 69 0.03 8.77 -12.24
C LYS A 69 -1.02 9.86 -12.49
N GLU A 70 -2.12 9.88 -11.73
CA GLU A 70 -3.25 10.79 -11.97
C GLU A 70 -2.91 12.26 -11.71
N LYS A 71 -1.94 12.55 -10.83
CA LYS A 71 -1.49 13.91 -10.50
C LYS A 71 -0.22 14.33 -11.28
N GLY A 72 0.30 13.47 -12.16
CA GLY A 72 1.46 13.78 -13.00
C GLY A 72 2.79 13.85 -12.26
N PHE A 73 2.91 13.22 -11.09
CA PHE A 73 4.17 13.19 -10.34
C PHE A 73 5.23 12.35 -11.06
N PHE A 74 4.87 11.28 -11.77
CA PHE A 74 5.85 10.56 -12.60
C PHE A 74 6.41 11.44 -13.72
N ASP A 75 5.54 12.15 -14.44
CA ASP A 75 5.92 13.07 -15.52
C ASP A 75 6.85 14.18 -15.00
N LYS A 76 6.53 14.75 -13.82
CA LYS A 76 7.36 15.76 -13.15
C LYS A 76 8.80 15.30 -12.93
N HIS A 77 9.01 14.01 -12.64
CA HIS A 77 10.32 13.41 -12.40
C HIS A 77 10.92 12.75 -13.66
N GLY A 78 10.39 13.03 -14.85
CA GLY A 78 10.94 12.54 -16.12
C GLY A 78 10.56 11.11 -16.47
N LEU A 79 9.48 10.57 -15.88
CA LEU A 79 9.00 9.21 -16.10
C LEU A 79 7.58 9.12 -16.73
N PRO A 80 7.29 9.86 -17.83
CA PRO A 80 5.93 9.96 -18.39
C PRO A 80 5.36 8.62 -18.87
N GLU A 81 6.22 7.67 -19.24
CA GLU A 81 5.84 6.34 -19.75
C GLU A 81 5.61 5.31 -18.64
N THR A 82 5.63 5.73 -17.37
CA THR A 82 5.30 4.83 -16.25
C THR A 82 3.89 4.27 -16.40
N ASP A 83 3.79 2.94 -16.36
CA ASP A 83 2.54 2.19 -16.42
C ASP A 83 2.17 1.68 -15.02
N VAL A 84 0.91 1.85 -14.63
CA VAL A 84 0.38 1.41 -13.33
C VAL A 84 -0.72 0.38 -13.60
N ALA A 85 -0.31 -0.88 -13.65
CA ALA A 85 -1.11 -1.98 -14.16
C ALA A 85 -1.78 -2.79 -13.02
N LYS A 86 -3.11 -2.93 -13.10
CA LYS A 86 -3.89 -3.72 -12.15
C LYS A 86 -3.54 -5.21 -12.25
N GLN A 87 -3.25 -5.82 -11.12
CA GLN A 87 -2.97 -7.24 -10.98
C GLN A 87 -4.20 -7.97 -10.43
N ALA A 88 -4.39 -9.23 -10.83
CA ALA A 88 -5.56 -10.03 -10.42
C ALA A 88 -5.44 -10.58 -8.99
N SER A 89 -4.22 -10.92 -8.57
CA SER A 89 -3.90 -11.50 -7.27
C SER A 89 -2.42 -11.29 -6.94
N TRP A 90 -2.02 -11.56 -5.70
CA TRP A 90 -0.61 -11.55 -5.33
C TRP A 90 0.19 -12.66 -6.02
N GLY A 91 -0.42 -13.81 -6.31
CA GLY A 91 0.20 -14.86 -7.13
C GLY A 91 0.50 -14.36 -8.55
N ALA A 92 -0.46 -13.70 -9.20
CA ALA A 92 -0.26 -13.11 -10.52
C ALA A 92 0.79 -11.97 -10.48
N THR A 93 0.81 -11.18 -9.40
CA THR A 93 1.84 -10.14 -9.20
C THR A 93 3.23 -10.77 -9.12
N ARG A 94 3.39 -11.87 -8.36
CA ARG A 94 4.63 -12.66 -8.29
C ARG A 94 5.02 -13.17 -9.67
N ASP A 95 4.09 -13.76 -10.42
CA ASP A 95 4.36 -14.31 -11.77
C ASP A 95 4.82 -13.21 -12.74
N ASN A 96 4.16 -12.05 -12.74
CA ASN A 96 4.54 -10.93 -13.60
C ASN A 96 5.88 -10.30 -13.19
N LEU A 97 6.22 -10.27 -11.90
CA LEU A 97 7.56 -9.87 -11.44
C LEU A 97 8.63 -10.87 -11.83
N VAL A 98 8.33 -12.18 -11.83
CA VAL A 98 9.26 -13.22 -12.32
C VAL A 98 9.57 -13.00 -13.80
N LEU A 99 8.54 -12.70 -14.61
CA LEU A 99 8.70 -12.39 -16.03
C LEU A 99 9.53 -11.12 -16.27
N GLY A 100 9.27 -10.04 -15.51
CA GLY A 100 9.91 -8.74 -15.69
C GLY A 100 9.29 -7.92 -16.83
N GLY A 101 9.41 -6.59 -16.79
CA GLY A 101 8.73 -5.69 -17.74
C GLY A 101 9.18 -5.85 -19.18
N ALA A 102 10.43 -6.29 -19.40
CA ALA A 102 11.00 -6.60 -20.71
C ALA A 102 10.34 -7.83 -21.38
N ALA A 103 9.71 -8.72 -20.61
CA ALA A 103 9.03 -9.92 -21.10
C ALA A 103 7.50 -9.85 -20.86
N ASN A 104 6.91 -8.65 -20.98
CA ASN A 104 5.49 -8.37 -20.76
C ASN A 104 4.98 -8.68 -19.33
N GLY A 105 5.88 -8.78 -18.35
CA GLY A 105 5.56 -8.73 -16.93
C GLY A 105 5.58 -7.30 -16.39
N ILE A 106 6.01 -7.18 -15.14
CA ILE A 106 6.19 -5.89 -14.43
C ILE A 106 7.59 -5.81 -13.81
N ASP A 107 8.11 -4.60 -13.65
CA ASP A 107 9.45 -4.33 -13.10
C ASP A 107 9.41 -4.05 -11.59
N GLY A 108 8.25 -3.63 -11.09
CA GLY A 108 8.00 -3.40 -9.68
C GLY A 108 6.52 -3.44 -9.35
N ALA A 109 6.19 -3.27 -8.07
CA ALA A 109 4.82 -3.28 -7.61
C ALA A 109 4.63 -2.57 -6.26
N HIS A 110 3.43 -2.07 -6.07
CA HIS A 110 2.80 -2.05 -4.75
C HIS A 110 2.66 -3.48 -4.27
N ILE A 111 3.29 -3.84 -3.15
CA ILE A 111 3.49 -5.25 -2.78
C ILE A 111 3.44 -5.51 -1.27
N LEU A 112 3.04 -6.72 -0.86
CA LEU A 112 3.15 -7.17 0.53
C LEU A 112 4.63 -7.16 0.96
N SER A 113 4.97 -6.51 2.08
CA SER A 113 6.37 -6.35 2.50
C SER A 113 7.21 -7.63 2.57
N PRO A 114 6.68 -8.79 2.99
CA PRO A 114 7.44 -10.04 2.95
C PRO A 114 7.69 -10.58 1.53
N LEU A 115 6.86 -10.24 0.54
CA LEU A 115 6.88 -10.89 -0.76
C LEU A 115 8.19 -10.63 -1.56
N PRO A 116 8.76 -9.41 -1.59
CA PRO A 116 10.11 -9.19 -2.14
C PRO A 116 11.16 -10.14 -1.57
N TYR A 117 11.16 -10.39 -0.25
CA TYR A 117 12.08 -11.31 0.41
C TYR A 117 11.84 -12.77 0.02
N LEU A 118 10.59 -13.20 0.02
CA LEU A 118 10.22 -14.56 -0.36
C LEU A 118 10.56 -14.84 -1.83
N MET A 119 10.47 -13.83 -2.70
CA MET A 119 10.92 -13.92 -4.09
C MET A 119 12.45 -13.89 -4.22
N HIS A 120 13.13 -13.02 -3.47
CA HIS A 120 14.59 -12.92 -3.44
C HIS A 120 15.25 -14.24 -3.03
N THR A 121 14.66 -14.96 -2.09
CA THR A 121 15.12 -16.30 -1.66
C THR A 121 14.69 -17.43 -2.60
N GLY A 122 13.77 -17.17 -3.53
CA GLY A 122 13.14 -18.16 -4.39
C GLY A 122 12.02 -18.97 -3.71
N LYS A 123 11.77 -18.79 -2.42
CA LYS A 123 10.80 -19.60 -1.64
C LYS A 123 9.41 -19.67 -2.28
N VAL A 124 8.97 -18.59 -2.92
CA VAL A 124 7.64 -18.48 -3.53
C VAL A 124 7.70 -18.27 -5.04
N THR A 125 8.75 -18.74 -5.70
CA THR A 125 8.87 -18.71 -7.16
C THR A 125 8.96 -20.14 -7.71
N GLN A 126 8.71 -20.29 -9.01
CA GLN A 126 8.72 -21.62 -9.63
C GLN A 126 10.10 -22.28 -9.49
N ASN A 127 10.10 -23.56 -9.11
CA ASN A 127 11.31 -24.37 -8.88
C ASN A 127 12.29 -23.78 -7.86
N ASN A 128 11.78 -22.99 -6.91
CA ASN A 128 12.57 -22.26 -5.92
C ASN A 128 13.65 -21.35 -6.52
N LYS A 129 13.44 -20.83 -7.74
CA LYS A 129 14.44 -20.00 -8.43
C LYS A 129 14.44 -18.57 -7.90
N PRO A 130 15.52 -18.08 -7.27
CA PRO A 130 15.61 -16.70 -6.79
C PRO A 130 15.30 -15.67 -7.89
N VAL A 131 14.50 -14.67 -7.53
CA VAL A 131 14.32 -13.44 -8.31
C VAL A 131 14.76 -12.29 -7.41
N PRO A 132 15.97 -11.74 -7.59
CA PRO A 132 16.46 -10.64 -6.78
C PRO A 132 15.52 -9.43 -6.82
N MET A 133 14.98 -9.08 -5.65
CA MET A 133 14.10 -7.94 -5.43
C MET A 133 14.74 -6.97 -4.44
N ALA A 134 14.26 -5.73 -4.46
CA ALA A 134 14.57 -4.69 -3.49
C ALA A 134 13.29 -3.96 -3.04
N ILE A 135 13.31 -3.42 -1.82
CA ILE A 135 12.29 -2.52 -1.27
C ILE A 135 12.86 -1.11 -1.25
N LEU A 136 12.21 -0.18 -1.95
CA LEU A 136 12.63 1.23 -2.01
C LEU A 136 11.87 2.14 -1.03
N ALA A 137 10.63 1.77 -0.70
CA ALA A 137 9.81 2.53 0.24
C ALA A 137 8.80 1.62 0.92
N ARG A 138 8.31 2.06 2.06
CA ARG A 138 7.02 1.64 2.60
C ARG A 138 5.94 2.54 1.98
N LEU A 139 4.88 1.96 1.43
CA LEU A 139 3.78 2.73 0.81
C LEU A 139 2.79 3.24 1.85
N ASN A 140 2.54 2.44 2.90
CA ASN A 140 1.66 2.82 3.99
C ASN A 140 2.01 2.13 5.31
N LEU A 141 1.47 2.70 6.38
CA LEU A 141 1.21 2.03 7.65
C LEU A 141 -0.29 1.83 7.86
N ASP A 142 -0.65 0.89 8.73
CA ASP A 142 -2.01 0.68 9.24
C ASP A 142 -3.09 0.28 8.21
N SER A 143 -4.34 0.23 8.70
CA SER A 143 -5.58 0.19 7.92
C SER A 143 -5.78 -1.05 7.04
N GLN A 144 -5.45 -2.21 7.59
CA GLN A 144 -6.04 -3.47 7.14
C GLN A 144 -7.10 -3.90 8.15
N GLY A 145 -7.89 -4.92 7.80
CA GLY A 145 -8.95 -5.41 8.66
C GLY A 145 -9.00 -6.92 8.72
N ILE A 146 -9.42 -7.41 9.88
CA ILE A 146 -9.83 -8.79 10.11
C ILE A 146 -11.34 -8.76 10.27
N SER A 147 -12.04 -9.37 9.32
CA SER A 147 -13.49 -9.42 9.31
C SER A 147 -14.00 -10.85 9.42
N VAL A 148 -15.14 -11.00 10.07
CA VAL A 148 -15.78 -12.29 10.35
C VAL A 148 -17.17 -12.33 9.74
N ALA A 149 -17.62 -13.53 9.37
CA ALA A 149 -18.95 -13.73 8.82
C ALA A 149 -20.04 -13.36 9.83
N LYS A 150 -21.19 -12.90 9.34
CA LYS A 150 -22.32 -12.45 10.17
C LYS A 150 -22.81 -13.51 11.17
N GLU A 151 -22.63 -14.80 10.87
CA GLU A 151 -23.01 -15.88 11.79
C GLU A 151 -22.27 -15.84 13.15
N TYR A 152 -21.14 -15.14 13.21
CA TYR A 152 -20.34 -14.97 14.44
C TYR A 152 -20.68 -13.71 15.24
N ALA A 153 -21.72 -12.95 14.88
CA ALA A 153 -22.05 -11.66 15.52
C ALA A 153 -22.29 -11.76 17.03
N GLU A 154 -22.94 -12.84 17.48
CA GLU A 154 -23.28 -13.07 18.89
C GLU A 154 -22.12 -13.61 19.73
N THR A 155 -20.97 -13.90 19.12
CA THR A 155 -19.78 -14.35 19.87
C THR A 155 -19.16 -13.24 20.71
N GLY A 156 -19.44 -11.97 20.35
CA GLY A 156 -18.76 -10.80 20.92
C GLY A 156 -17.30 -10.67 20.47
N VAL A 157 -16.88 -11.38 19.41
CA VAL A 157 -15.51 -11.28 18.89
C VAL A 157 -15.19 -9.85 18.45
N GLN A 158 -14.03 -9.39 18.89
CA GLN A 158 -13.41 -8.14 18.47
C GLN A 158 -11.90 -8.37 18.40
N LEU A 159 -11.09 -7.56 19.11
CA LEU A 159 -9.66 -7.76 19.24
C LEU A 159 -9.29 -9.08 19.93
N ASP A 160 -10.09 -9.52 20.91
CA ASP A 160 -9.96 -10.85 21.53
C ASP A 160 -10.61 -11.93 20.65
N SER A 161 -9.79 -12.66 19.89
CA SER A 161 -10.24 -13.76 19.03
C SER A 161 -10.66 -15.01 19.80
N SER A 162 -10.35 -15.12 21.10
CA SER A 162 -10.73 -16.30 21.91
C SER A 162 -12.25 -16.49 21.97
N LYS A 163 -13.02 -15.42 21.75
CA LYS A 163 -14.48 -15.43 21.64
C LYS A 163 -15.02 -16.31 20.51
N LEU A 164 -14.20 -16.63 19.50
CA LEU A 164 -14.58 -17.53 18.41
C LEU A 164 -14.46 -19.02 18.76
N LYS A 165 -13.72 -19.38 19.83
CA LYS A 165 -13.38 -20.77 20.15
C LYS A 165 -14.59 -21.69 20.22
N ALA A 166 -15.57 -21.34 21.05
CA ALA A 166 -16.77 -22.17 21.23
C ALA A 166 -17.56 -22.34 19.91
N ALA A 167 -17.65 -21.29 19.10
CA ALA A 167 -18.33 -21.34 17.80
C ALA A 167 -17.57 -22.23 16.80
N PHE A 168 -16.24 -22.12 16.77
CA PHE A 168 -15.38 -22.95 15.93
C PHE A 168 -15.39 -24.42 16.37
N GLU A 169 -15.30 -24.71 17.66
CA GLU A 169 -15.39 -26.07 18.21
C GLU A 169 -16.73 -26.72 17.86
N LYS A 170 -17.83 -25.98 18.00
CA LYS A 170 -19.15 -26.45 17.56
C LYS A 170 -19.17 -26.77 16.07
N LYS A 171 -18.66 -25.88 15.22
CA LYS A 171 -18.62 -26.07 13.76
C LYS A 171 -17.76 -27.28 13.37
N LYS A 172 -16.63 -27.50 14.04
CA LYS A 172 -15.81 -28.73 13.88
C LYS A 172 -16.56 -29.99 14.31
N ALA A 173 -17.27 -29.95 15.44
CA ALA A 173 -18.05 -31.09 15.93
C ALA A 173 -19.19 -31.47 14.96
N GLU A 174 -19.67 -30.52 14.15
CA GLU A 174 -20.59 -30.76 13.03
C GLU A 174 -19.88 -31.29 11.76
N GLY A 175 -18.58 -31.59 11.83
CA GLY A 175 -17.78 -32.09 10.70
C GLY A 175 -17.42 -31.02 9.66
N LYS A 176 -17.58 -29.72 9.98
CA LYS A 176 -17.27 -28.61 9.08
C LYS A 176 -15.90 -28.03 9.40
N GLU A 177 -15.19 -27.68 8.34
CA GLU A 177 -13.92 -26.96 8.42
C GLU A 177 -14.16 -25.47 8.70
N ILE A 178 -13.25 -24.85 9.46
CA ILE A 178 -13.22 -23.40 9.67
C ILE A 178 -12.17 -22.84 8.72
N LYS A 179 -12.57 -21.92 7.85
CA LYS A 179 -11.71 -21.34 6.82
C LYS A 179 -11.39 -19.89 7.15
N ALA A 180 -10.10 -19.63 7.38
CA ALA A 180 -9.54 -18.30 7.62
C ALA A 180 -8.82 -17.83 6.35
N ALA A 181 -9.42 -16.91 5.60
CA ALA A 181 -8.86 -16.45 4.34
C ALA A 181 -7.80 -15.35 4.53
N MET A 182 -6.69 -15.50 3.82
CA MET A 182 -5.60 -14.53 3.72
C MET A 182 -5.24 -14.34 2.24
N THR A 183 -4.37 -13.38 1.95
CA THR A 183 -4.17 -12.93 0.56
C THR A 183 -3.00 -13.62 -0.15
N PHE A 184 -2.02 -14.11 0.61
CA PHE A 184 -0.84 -14.80 0.12
C PHE A 184 -0.10 -15.46 1.30
N PRO A 185 0.34 -16.74 1.21
CA PRO A 185 1.07 -17.40 2.29
C PRO A 185 2.37 -16.67 2.64
N GLY A 186 2.59 -16.37 3.93
CA GLY A 186 3.73 -15.60 4.42
C GLY A 186 3.68 -14.09 4.14
N GLY A 187 2.63 -13.61 3.45
CA GLY A 187 2.36 -12.19 3.24
C GLY A 187 1.77 -11.52 4.49
N THR A 188 1.63 -10.19 4.46
CA THR A 188 1.21 -9.41 5.66
C THR A 188 -0.11 -9.88 6.25
N HIS A 189 -1.16 -10.04 5.44
CA HIS A 189 -2.47 -10.48 5.92
C HIS A 189 -2.49 -11.91 6.49
N ASP A 190 -1.61 -12.80 6.00
CA ASP A 190 -1.43 -14.12 6.60
C ASP A 190 -0.83 -13.99 8.01
N LEU A 191 0.19 -13.13 8.17
CA LEU A 191 0.79 -12.87 9.47
C LEU A 191 -0.19 -12.19 10.43
N TRP A 192 -0.99 -11.22 9.99
CA TRP A 192 -1.97 -10.54 10.85
C TRP A 192 -3.05 -11.48 11.36
N ILE A 193 -3.65 -12.28 10.48
CA ILE A 193 -4.71 -13.22 10.91
C ILE A 193 -4.14 -14.31 11.80
N ARG A 194 -2.94 -14.81 11.52
CA ARG A 194 -2.24 -15.79 12.37
C ARG A 194 -1.93 -15.21 13.74
N TYR A 195 -1.43 -13.98 13.81
CA TYR A 195 -1.11 -13.33 15.07
C TYR A 195 -2.37 -13.16 15.92
N TRP A 196 -3.45 -12.64 15.34
CA TRP A 196 -4.73 -12.43 16.02
C TRP A 196 -5.36 -13.73 16.52
N LEU A 197 -5.40 -14.79 15.70
CA LEU A 197 -5.90 -16.10 16.11
C LEU A 197 -5.03 -16.71 17.22
N ALA A 198 -3.71 -16.70 17.05
CA ALA A 198 -2.78 -17.27 18.01
C ALA A 198 -2.83 -16.57 19.38
N ALA A 199 -2.99 -15.25 19.40
CA ALA A 199 -3.14 -14.48 20.63
C ALA A 199 -4.42 -14.84 21.42
N GLY A 200 -5.52 -15.20 20.73
CA GLY A 200 -6.71 -15.77 21.37
C GLY A 200 -6.61 -17.27 21.67
N GLY A 201 -5.44 -17.89 21.40
CA GLY A 201 -5.17 -19.30 21.62
C GLY A 201 -5.86 -20.23 20.61
N ILE A 202 -6.09 -19.77 19.38
CA ILE A 202 -6.55 -20.57 18.24
C ILE A 202 -5.33 -20.83 17.36
N ASP A 203 -4.91 -22.08 17.18
CA ASP A 203 -3.74 -22.44 16.40
C ASP A 203 -4.06 -22.38 14.89
N PRO A 204 -3.50 -21.44 14.11
CA PRO A 204 -3.83 -21.29 12.69
C PRO A 204 -3.37 -22.45 11.80
N ASN A 205 -2.58 -23.40 12.32
CA ASN A 205 -2.15 -24.60 11.59
C ASN A 205 -2.92 -25.86 11.99
N LYS A 206 -3.74 -25.81 13.06
CA LYS A 206 -4.48 -26.98 13.57
C LYS A 206 -5.96 -26.72 13.73
N ASP A 207 -6.30 -25.52 14.18
CA ASP A 207 -7.67 -25.18 14.56
C ASP A 207 -8.50 -24.58 13.43
N VAL A 208 -7.85 -24.08 12.39
CA VAL A 208 -8.50 -23.55 11.19
C VAL A 208 -7.67 -23.93 9.97
N SER A 209 -8.26 -23.79 8.80
CA SER A 209 -7.56 -23.89 7.52
C SER A 209 -7.34 -22.51 6.96
N THR A 210 -6.09 -22.10 6.83
CA THR A 210 -5.73 -20.85 6.15
C THR A 210 -5.82 -21.03 4.65
N ILE A 211 -6.69 -20.26 3.98
CA ILE A 211 -6.92 -20.35 2.52
C ILE A 211 -6.52 -19.06 1.81
N VAL A 212 -6.10 -19.16 0.55
CA VAL A 212 -5.72 -17.98 -0.24
C VAL A 212 -6.91 -17.48 -1.04
N VAL A 213 -7.26 -16.21 -0.86
CA VAL A 213 -8.30 -15.54 -1.66
C VAL A 213 -7.76 -14.19 -2.16
N PRO A 214 -7.86 -13.89 -3.47
CA PRO A 214 -7.48 -12.58 -3.99
C PRO A 214 -8.27 -11.44 -3.32
N PRO A 215 -7.65 -10.30 -2.97
CA PRO A 215 -8.34 -9.24 -2.23
C PRO A 215 -9.69 -8.79 -2.81
N PRO A 216 -9.82 -8.54 -4.13
CA PRO A 216 -11.10 -8.13 -4.72
C PRO A 216 -12.20 -9.20 -4.69
N GLN A 217 -11.86 -10.43 -4.32
CA GLN A 217 -12.79 -11.56 -4.27
C GLN A 217 -13.23 -11.89 -2.84
N MET A 218 -12.67 -11.26 -1.80
CA MET A 218 -12.93 -11.59 -0.39
C MET A 218 -14.42 -11.50 -0.03
N VAL A 219 -15.06 -10.36 -0.35
CA VAL A 219 -16.46 -10.09 0.00
C VAL A 219 -17.40 -11.09 -0.68
N ALA A 220 -17.23 -11.32 -1.98
CA ALA A 220 -18.05 -12.25 -2.75
C ALA A 220 -17.91 -13.69 -2.24
N ASN A 221 -16.70 -14.08 -1.85
CA ASN A 221 -16.41 -15.40 -1.32
C ASN A 221 -17.02 -15.63 0.08
N MET A 222 -16.97 -14.63 0.97
CA MET A 222 -17.67 -14.73 2.26
C MET A 222 -19.19 -14.77 2.08
N LYS A 223 -19.73 -14.01 1.12
CA LYS A 223 -21.18 -14.00 0.81
C LYS A 223 -21.74 -15.37 0.48
N VAL A 224 -20.95 -16.22 -0.18
CA VAL A 224 -21.35 -17.59 -0.56
C VAL A 224 -20.95 -18.65 0.49
N GLY A 225 -20.45 -18.23 1.66
CA GLY A 225 -20.12 -19.12 2.76
C GLY A 225 -18.80 -19.89 2.59
N ASN A 226 -17.89 -19.44 1.73
CA ASN A 226 -16.61 -20.12 1.50
C ASN A 226 -15.54 -19.84 2.59
N MET A 227 -15.76 -18.88 3.49
CA MET A 227 -14.89 -18.59 4.64
C MET A 227 -15.66 -18.01 5.83
N ASP A 228 -15.05 -18.17 6.99
CA ASP A 228 -15.54 -17.73 8.30
C ASP A 228 -14.96 -16.39 8.71
N VAL A 229 -13.68 -16.20 8.39
CA VAL A 229 -12.89 -15.02 8.71
C VAL A 229 -12.03 -14.70 7.50
N PHE A 230 -11.76 -13.42 7.23
CA PHE A 230 -10.67 -13.03 6.36
C PHE A 230 -9.85 -11.88 6.92
N CYS A 231 -8.59 -11.78 6.49
CA CYS A 231 -7.77 -10.60 6.65
C CYS A 231 -7.40 -10.02 5.28
N VAL A 232 -7.64 -8.73 5.09
CA VAL A 232 -7.40 -8.01 3.83
C VAL A 232 -7.32 -6.51 4.08
N GLY A 233 -6.68 -5.76 3.19
CA GLY A 233 -6.71 -4.30 3.20
C GLY A 233 -8.03 -3.69 2.74
N GLU A 234 -8.18 -2.39 2.98
CA GLU A 234 -9.33 -1.61 2.50
C GLU A 234 -9.35 -1.51 0.97
N PRO A 235 -10.53 -1.45 0.33
CA PRO A 235 -11.85 -1.13 0.90
C PRO A 235 -12.72 -2.33 1.26
N TRP A 236 -12.17 -3.56 1.23
CA TRP A 236 -12.98 -4.76 1.26
C TRP A 236 -13.65 -5.03 2.62
N ASN A 237 -13.10 -4.49 3.72
CA ASN A 237 -13.70 -4.60 5.05
C ASN A 237 -14.91 -3.67 5.18
N GLU A 238 -14.77 -2.40 4.78
CA GLU A 238 -15.90 -1.45 4.73
C GLU A 238 -16.99 -1.95 3.78
N GLN A 239 -16.62 -2.46 2.61
CA GLN A 239 -17.57 -3.02 1.65
C GLN A 239 -18.34 -4.22 2.22
N LEU A 240 -17.68 -5.11 2.96
CA LEU A 240 -18.34 -6.24 3.64
C LEU A 240 -19.42 -5.74 4.60
N VAL A 241 -19.08 -4.73 5.40
CA VAL A 241 -19.98 -4.12 6.39
C VAL A 241 -21.15 -3.43 5.69
N ASN A 242 -20.89 -2.62 4.66
CA ASN A 242 -21.91 -1.91 3.88
C ASN A 242 -22.89 -2.86 3.18
N GLN A 243 -22.46 -4.09 2.86
CA GLN A 243 -23.32 -5.13 2.29
C GLN A 243 -23.99 -6.03 3.35
N GLY A 244 -23.69 -5.85 4.63
CA GLY A 244 -24.29 -6.62 5.73
C GLY A 244 -23.97 -8.11 5.72
N ILE A 245 -22.85 -8.51 5.08
CA ILE A 245 -22.42 -9.90 4.92
C ILE A 245 -21.65 -10.38 6.17
N GLY A 246 -20.97 -9.47 6.84
CA GLY A 246 -20.19 -9.72 8.04
C GLY A 246 -19.82 -8.41 8.72
N PHE A 247 -18.85 -8.47 9.62
CA PHE A 247 -18.39 -7.31 10.38
C PHE A 247 -16.88 -7.36 10.59
N THR A 248 -16.24 -6.21 10.75
CA THR A 248 -14.82 -6.10 11.11
C THR A 248 -14.68 -6.37 12.60
N ALA A 249 -13.93 -7.43 12.97
CA ALA A 249 -13.62 -7.72 14.37
C ALA A 249 -12.55 -6.77 14.91
N ALA A 250 -11.51 -6.52 14.11
CA ALA A 250 -10.42 -5.60 14.44
C ALA A 250 -9.82 -5.00 13.17
N THR A 251 -9.34 -3.77 13.29
CA THR A 251 -8.37 -3.21 12.33
C THR A 251 -6.97 -3.59 12.77
N THR A 252 -6.05 -3.77 11.82
CA THR A 252 -4.68 -4.22 12.16
C THR A 252 -3.88 -3.17 12.94
N GLY A 253 -4.29 -1.89 12.90
CA GLY A 253 -3.73 -0.85 13.77
C GLY A 253 -4.06 -1.07 15.26
N GLU A 254 -5.12 -1.80 15.58
CA GLU A 254 -5.43 -2.23 16.95
C GLU A 254 -4.51 -3.39 17.41
N LEU A 255 -3.99 -4.21 16.48
CA LEU A 255 -3.06 -5.29 16.79
C LEU A 255 -1.64 -4.75 17.03
N TRP A 256 -1.21 -3.85 16.16
CA TRP A 256 0.06 -3.14 16.23
C TRP A 256 -0.11 -1.75 15.62
N LYS A 257 -0.07 -0.74 16.49
CA LYS A 257 -0.24 0.66 16.09
C LYS A 257 0.91 1.12 15.21
N GLY A 258 0.59 1.66 14.04
CA GLY A 258 1.59 2.11 13.07
C GLY A 258 2.36 0.95 12.45
N HIS A 259 1.77 -0.24 12.28
CA HIS A 259 2.50 -1.38 11.73
C HIS A 259 2.93 -1.12 10.26
N PRO A 260 4.11 -1.62 9.85
CA PRO A 260 4.52 -1.65 8.46
C PRO A 260 3.56 -2.51 7.64
N GLU A 261 3.25 -2.10 6.41
CA GLU A 261 2.27 -2.81 5.61
C GLU A 261 2.72 -3.07 4.16
N LYS A 262 2.41 -2.20 3.18
CA LYS A 262 2.80 -2.43 1.79
C LYS A 262 4.12 -1.75 1.45
N ALA A 263 4.92 -2.36 0.59
CA ALA A 263 6.17 -1.84 0.07
C ALA A 263 6.01 -1.36 -1.38
N LEU A 264 6.91 -0.47 -1.80
CA LEU A 264 7.30 -0.31 -3.20
C LEU A 264 8.45 -1.27 -3.45
N GLY A 265 8.14 -2.43 -4.03
CA GLY A 265 9.12 -3.47 -4.36
C GLY A 265 9.47 -3.43 -5.85
N LEU A 266 10.75 -3.48 -6.19
CA LEU A 266 11.25 -3.52 -7.57
C LEU A 266 12.21 -4.68 -7.75
N ARG A 267 12.36 -5.15 -8.99
CA ARG A 267 13.43 -6.09 -9.34
C ARG A 267 14.79 -5.40 -9.20
N ALA A 268 15.75 -6.08 -8.60
CA ALA A 268 17.08 -5.52 -8.35
C ALA A 268 17.82 -5.22 -9.67
N ASP A 269 17.68 -6.08 -10.68
CA ASP A 269 18.30 -5.90 -12.00
C ASP A 269 17.81 -4.63 -12.72
N TRP A 270 16.53 -4.27 -12.55
CA TRP A 270 16.00 -3.02 -13.08
C TRP A 270 16.59 -1.80 -12.38
N ILE A 271 16.79 -1.85 -11.06
CA ILE A 271 17.40 -0.75 -10.29
C ILE A 271 18.88 -0.59 -10.68
N GLU A 272 19.63 -1.69 -10.78
CA GLU A 272 21.04 -1.68 -11.16
C GLU A 272 21.27 -1.08 -12.54
N LYS A 273 20.36 -1.37 -13.49
CA LYS A 273 20.42 -0.83 -14.84
C LYS A 273 19.94 0.62 -14.94
N ASN A 274 19.02 1.05 -14.07
CA ASN A 274 18.36 2.35 -14.15
C ASN A 274 18.37 3.10 -12.79
N PRO A 275 19.55 3.37 -12.19
CA PRO A 275 19.62 3.94 -10.86
C PRO A 275 19.03 5.37 -10.75
N ASN A 276 19.20 6.22 -11.77
CA ASN A 276 18.59 7.56 -11.76
C ASN A 276 17.07 7.47 -11.93
N ALA A 277 16.58 6.57 -12.79
CA ALA A 277 15.15 6.32 -12.95
C ALA A 277 14.51 5.75 -11.67
N ALA A 278 15.21 4.86 -10.95
CA ALA A 278 14.74 4.35 -9.66
C ALA A 278 14.61 5.46 -8.60
N LYS A 279 15.58 6.37 -8.54
CA LYS A 279 15.53 7.52 -7.63
C LYS A 279 14.42 8.51 -8.03
N ALA A 280 14.27 8.79 -9.32
CA ALA A 280 13.18 9.62 -9.86
C ALA A 280 11.80 9.03 -9.55
N LEU A 281 11.64 7.72 -9.72
CA LEU A 281 10.42 7.00 -9.36
C LEU A 281 10.12 7.18 -7.87
N LEU A 282 11.13 7.01 -7.03
CA LEU A 282 10.96 7.10 -5.58
C LEU A 282 10.55 8.52 -5.16
N MET A 283 11.17 9.56 -5.73
CA MET A 283 10.76 10.95 -5.48
C MET A 283 9.30 11.22 -5.92
N ALA A 284 8.87 10.69 -7.07
CA ALA A 284 7.49 10.82 -7.53
C ALA A 284 6.49 10.14 -6.57
N VAL A 285 6.85 8.95 -6.05
CA VAL A 285 6.03 8.23 -5.07
C VAL A 285 6.00 8.97 -3.74
N MET A 286 7.12 9.54 -3.28
CA MET A 286 7.17 10.35 -2.04
C MET A 286 6.23 11.56 -2.11
N GLU A 287 6.22 12.31 -3.23
CA GLU A 287 5.28 13.42 -3.40
C GLU A 287 3.82 12.96 -3.42
N ALA A 288 3.55 11.82 -4.08
CA ALA A 288 2.22 11.22 -4.05
C ALA A 288 1.82 10.80 -2.63
N GLN A 289 2.73 10.24 -1.82
CA GLN A 289 2.48 9.90 -0.42
C GLN A 289 2.17 11.14 0.43
N GLN A 290 2.92 12.24 0.26
CA GLN A 290 2.64 13.51 0.92
C GLN A 290 1.25 14.04 0.54
N TRP A 291 0.87 13.92 -0.73
CA TRP A 291 -0.46 14.29 -1.19
C TRP A 291 -1.55 13.39 -0.58
N CYS A 292 -1.35 12.07 -0.57
CA CYS A 292 -2.27 11.08 0.02
C CYS A 292 -2.42 11.23 1.54
N GLU A 293 -1.38 11.71 2.23
CA GLU A 293 -1.38 11.93 3.68
C GLU A 293 -2.38 13.03 4.09
N SER A 294 -2.50 14.10 3.30
CA SER A 294 -3.34 15.26 3.61
C SER A 294 -4.82 14.88 3.77
N MET A 295 -5.43 15.33 4.87
CA MET A 295 -6.86 15.12 5.13
C MET A 295 -7.76 15.83 4.10
N ASP A 296 -7.30 16.97 3.56
CA ASP A 296 -8.03 17.74 2.55
C ASP A 296 -8.15 16.97 1.23
N ASN A 297 -7.20 16.07 0.95
CA ASN A 297 -7.13 15.31 -0.29
C ASN A 297 -7.90 13.98 -0.22
N LYS A 298 -8.36 13.53 0.95
CA LYS A 298 -8.95 12.17 1.11
C LYS A 298 -10.22 11.96 0.29
N ALA A 299 -11.03 13.02 0.11
CA ALA A 299 -12.23 12.96 -0.72
C ALA A 299 -11.88 12.75 -2.19
N GLU A 300 -11.00 13.59 -2.75
CA GLU A 300 -10.52 13.44 -4.13
C GLU A 300 -9.81 12.10 -4.33
N MET A 301 -9.00 11.68 -3.34
CA MET A 301 -8.34 10.38 -3.37
C MET A 301 -9.35 9.24 -3.48
N ALA A 302 -10.37 9.20 -2.62
CA ALA A 302 -11.40 8.17 -2.66
C ALA A 302 -12.14 8.15 -4.01
N ASP A 303 -12.46 9.32 -4.57
CA ASP A 303 -13.10 9.44 -5.88
C ASP A 303 -12.20 8.92 -7.01
N ILE A 304 -10.92 9.26 -7.01
CA ILE A 304 -9.94 8.73 -7.98
C ILE A 304 -9.90 7.20 -7.87
N LEU A 305 -9.68 6.66 -6.67
CA LEU A 305 -9.55 5.22 -6.45
C LEU A 305 -10.82 4.46 -6.85
N GLY A 306 -12.01 5.04 -6.63
CA GLY A 306 -13.30 4.44 -6.97
C GLY A 306 -13.57 4.33 -8.48
N LYS A 307 -12.88 5.09 -9.34
CA LYS A 307 -13.10 5.09 -10.80
C LYS A 307 -12.95 3.68 -11.40
N ARG A 308 -13.65 3.45 -12.52
CA ARG A 308 -13.65 2.18 -13.27
C ARG A 308 -12.25 1.69 -13.66
N GLN A 309 -11.35 2.60 -14.06
CA GLN A 309 -9.99 2.24 -14.43
C GLN A 309 -9.16 1.72 -13.24
N TRP A 310 -9.49 2.15 -12.01
CA TRP A 310 -8.81 1.80 -10.78
C TRP A 310 -9.58 0.71 -10.04
N PHE A 311 -10.24 0.97 -8.92
CA PHE A 311 -10.84 -0.13 -8.15
C PHE A 311 -12.21 -0.54 -8.66
N ASN A 312 -12.94 0.36 -9.34
CA ASN A 312 -14.32 0.16 -9.75
C ASN A 312 -15.22 -0.19 -8.54
N VAL A 313 -15.14 0.62 -7.48
CA VAL A 313 -15.93 0.48 -6.25
C VAL A 313 -16.58 1.82 -5.88
N PRO A 314 -17.68 1.83 -5.13
CA PRO A 314 -18.27 3.07 -4.63
C PRO A 314 -17.30 3.87 -3.74
N THR A 315 -17.22 5.19 -3.91
CA THR A 315 -16.41 6.10 -3.05
C THR A 315 -16.68 5.90 -1.56
N LYS A 316 -17.94 5.63 -1.20
CA LYS A 316 -18.36 5.40 0.19
C LYS A 316 -17.70 4.19 0.86
N ASP A 317 -17.27 3.20 0.08
CA ASP A 317 -16.56 2.02 0.60
C ASP A 317 -15.08 2.35 0.93
N VAL A 318 -14.59 3.53 0.53
CA VAL A 318 -13.17 3.93 0.67
C VAL A 318 -13.02 5.10 1.64
N LEU A 319 -13.85 6.14 1.51
CA LEU A 319 -13.63 7.45 2.13
C LEU A 319 -13.63 7.44 3.67
N GLY A 320 -14.54 6.70 4.30
CA GLY A 320 -14.65 6.68 5.77
C GLY A 320 -13.37 6.18 6.42
N ARG A 321 -12.89 5.00 5.98
CA ARG A 321 -11.66 4.37 6.49
C ARG A 321 -10.43 5.25 6.29
N LEU A 322 -10.35 5.98 5.17
CA LEU A 322 -9.28 6.95 4.91
C LEU A 322 -9.24 8.14 5.87
N LYS A 323 -10.37 8.49 6.48
CA LYS A 323 -10.52 9.59 7.45
C LYS A 323 -10.49 9.11 8.90
N GLY A 324 -10.32 7.80 9.14
CA GLY A 324 -10.36 7.21 10.47
C GLY A 324 -11.78 7.00 11.00
N ASP A 325 -12.78 7.10 10.14
CA ASP A 325 -14.16 6.75 10.44
C ASP A 325 -14.34 5.26 10.16
N ILE A 326 -14.25 4.45 11.22
CA ILE A 326 -14.28 3.00 11.13
C ILE A 326 -15.67 2.51 11.49
N ASN A 327 -16.42 2.11 10.47
CA ASN A 327 -17.64 1.35 10.62
C ASN A 327 -17.27 -0.14 10.75
N TYR A 328 -17.25 -0.66 11.97
CA TYR A 328 -16.92 -2.07 12.21
C TYR A 328 -18.10 -2.99 11.85
N GLY A 329 -19.32 -2.44 11.70
CA GLY A 329 -20.53 -3.24 11.64
C GLY A 329 -20.93 -3.76 13.01
N ASN A 330 -21.95 -4.62 13.05
CA ASN A 330 -22.48 -5.20 14.30
C ASN A 330 -22.78 -4.16 15.41
N GLY A 331 -23.31 -2.99 15.01
CA GLY A 331 -23.64 -1.88 15.93
C GLY A 331 -22.46 -1.06 16.43
N ARG A 332 -21.22 -1.34 15.98
CA ARG A 332 -20.01 -0.60 16.37
C ARG A 332 -19.53 0.32 15.25
N GLU A 333 -19.45 1.60 15.56
CA GLU A 333 -18.86 2.62 14.70
C GLU A 333 -18.03 3.59 15.57
N VAL A 334 -16.83 3.94 15.09
CA VAL A 334 -15.94 4.89 15.78
C VAL A 334 -15.45 5.91 14.76
N LYS A 335 -15.53 7.19 15.10
CA LYS A 335 -15.19 8.31 14.22
C LYS A 335 -13.85 8.94 14.59
N ALA A 336 -13.18 9.53 13.60
CA ALA A 336 -11.95 10.29 13.77
C ALA A 336 -10.86 9.58 14.60
N THR A 337 -10.74 8.25 14.43
CA THR A 337 -9.65 7.48 15.03
C THR A 337 -8.31 7.84 14.40
N ASP A 338 -7.21 7.58 15.08
CA ASP A 338 -5.87 7.66 14.51
C ASP A 338 -5.43 6.35 13.82
N LEU A 339 -6.35 5.42 13.63
CA LEU A 339 -6.14 4.10 13.02
C LEU A 339 -6.28 4.10 11.48
N TYR A 340 -6.41 5.28 10.88
CA TYR A 340 -6.44 5.44 9.42
C TYR A 340 -5.08 5.13 8.79
N MET A 341 -5.13 4.85 7.48
CA MET A 341 -3.96 4.57 6.66
C MET A 341 -3.05 5.79 6.55
N LYS A 342 -1.78 5.64 6.95
CA LYS A 342 -0.76 6.71 6.93
C LYS A 342 0.18 6.47 5.76
N PHE A 343 0.55 7.52 5.05
CA PHE A 343 1.36 7.44 3.84
C PHE A 343 2.70 8.16 3.97
N TRP A 344 2.79 9.21 4.80
CA TRP A 344 4.00 10.03 4.89
C TRP A 344 4.52 10.28 6.30
N LYS A 345 3.67 10.84 7.18
CA LYS A 345 4.07 11.28 8.53
C LYS A 345 4.60 10.12 9.38
N ASP A 346 5.34 10.47 10.43
CA ASP A 346 5.87 9.53 11.42
C ASP A 346 6.76 8.43 10.81
N GLY A 347 7.45 8.75 9.72
CA GLY A 347 8.31 7.81 8.99
C GLY A 347 7.55 6.75 8.22
N ALA A 348 6.25 6.95 7.91
CA ALA A 348 5.42 5.96 7.23
C ALA A 348 5.97 5.52 5.86
N SER A 349 6.66 6.41 5.15
CA SER A 349 7.28 6.10 3.86
C SER A 349 8.64 5.39 3.98
N TYR A 350 9.36 5.64 5.08
CA TYR A 350 10.72 5.12 5.26
C TYR A 350 10.69 3.60 5.51
N PRO A 351 11.42 2.79 4.72
CA PRO A 351 11.42 1.35 4.89
C PRO A 351 12.37 0.94 6.02
N PHE A 352 11.92 1.04 7.28
CA PHE A 352 12.73 0.60 8.42
C PHE A 352 13.15 -0.87 8.29
N LYS A 353 14.46 -1.15 8.43
CA LYS A 353 15.00 -2.50 8.45
C LYS A 353 14.46 -3.32 9.63
N SER A 354 14.19 -2.69 10.77
CA SER A 354 13.58 -3.36 11.94
C SER A 354 12.21 -3.97 11.63
N HIS A 355 11.43 -3.34 10.74
CA HIS A 355 10.13 -3.86 10.29
C HIS A 355 10.29 -5.08 9.41
N ASP A 356 11.24 -5.04 8.49
CA ASP A 356 11.53 -6.18 7.62
C ASP A 356 12.11 -7.35 8.42
N THR A 357 12.90 -7.08 9.46
CA THR A 357 13.34 -8.10 10.44
C THR A 357 12.15 -8.78 11.11
N TRP A 358 11.12 -8.03 11.53
CA TRP A 358 9.92 -8.63 12.12
C TRP A 358 9.19 -9.55 11.13
N PHE A 359 9.01 -9.11 9.89
CA PHE A 359 8.36 -9.93 8.86
C PHE A 359 9.09 -11.24 8.59
N MET A 360 10.42 -11.22 8.56
CA MET A 360 11.21 -12.45 8.40
C MET A 360 11.13 -13.34 9.64
N THR A 361 11.12 -12.74 10.83
CA THR A 361 10.96 -13.45 12.12
C THR A 361 9.62 -14.17 12.21
N GLU A 362 8.52 -13.50 11.85
CA GLU A 362 7.19 -14.13 11.80
C GLU A 362 7.09 -15.20 10.70
N ASN A 363 7.77 -15.02 9.56
CA ASN A 363 7.85 -16.08 8.56
C ASN A 363 8.65 -17.31 9.05
N ILE A 364 9.63 -17.14 9.94
CA ILE A 364 10.26 -18.27 10.66
C ILE A 364 9.27 -18.89 11.66
N ARG A 365 8.57 -18.07 12.46
CA ARG A 365 7.56 -18.53 13.44
C ARG A 365 6.59 -19.53 12.83
N TRP A 366 6.15 -19.29 11.60
CA TRP A 366 5.18 -20.11 10.88
C TRP A 366 5.79 -21.12 9.89
N GLY A 367 7.12 -21.28 9.88
CA GLY A 367 7.80 -22.27 9.03
C GLY A 367 7.84 -21.92 7.54
N ASN A 368 7.48 -20.70 7.15
CA ASN A 368 7.60 -20.22 5.78
C ASN A 368 9.08 -20.03 5.40
N LEU A 369 9.91 -19.61 6.35
CA LEU A 369 11.37 -19.54 6.23
C LEU A 369 12.04 -20.55 7.17
N PRO A 370 13.22 -21.10 6.80
CA PRO A 370 14.00 -21.93 7.70
C PRO A 370 14.40 -21.19 8.98
N ALA A 371 14.42 -21.87 10.13
CA ALA A 371 14.87 -21.28 11.40
C ALA A 371 16.35 -20.84 11.37
N SER A 372 17.16 -21.42 10.49
CA SER A 372 18.57 -21.07 10.27
C SER A 372 18.77 -19.84 9.37
N THR A 373 17.71 -19.16 8.93
CA THR A 373 17.80 -17.99 8.05
C THR A 373 18.58 -16.85 8.73
N ASP A 374 19.65 -16.36 8.09
CA ASP A 374 20.32 -15.13 8.51
C ASP A 374 19.46 -13.91 8.11
N ILE A 375 18.57 -13.51 9.03
CA ILE A 375 17.64 -12.39 8.83
C ILE A 375 18.40 -11.10 8.54
N LYS A 376 19.52 -10.84 9.23
CA LYS A 376 20.25 -9.58 9.08
C LYS A 376 20.89 -9.48 7.70
N ALA A 377 21.52 -10.55 7.23
CA ALA A 377 22.08 -10.60 5.88
C ALA A 377 20.98 -10.43 4.82
N LEU A 378 19.87 -11.16 4.95
CA LEU A 378 18.76 -11.10 4.01
C LEU A 378 18.13 -9.69 3.96
N VAL A 379 17.86 -9.07 5.11
CA VAL A 379 17.34 -7.69 5.19
C VAL A 379 18.28 -6.70 4.51
N ASN A 380 19.59 -6.82 4.71
CA ASN A 380 20.58 -5.94 4.07
C ASN A 380 20.69 -6.11 2.55
N GLN A 381 20.31 -7.26 2.00
CA GLN A 381 20.33 -7.50 0.54
C GLN A 381 19.12 -6.88 -0.18
N VAL A 382 17.96 -6.81 0.48
CA VAL A 382 16.69 -6.41 -0.16
C VAL A 382 16.27 -4.99 0.22
N ASN A 383 16.44 -4.58 1.48
CA ASN A 383 16.01 -3.27 1.92
C ASN A 383 16.99 -2.20 1.43
N ARG A 384 16.49 -1.25 0.64
CA ARG A 384 17.26 -0.15 0.07
C ARG A 384 16.87 1.22 0.65
N GLU A 385 16.78 1.28 1.97
CA GLU A 385 16.59 2.53 2.72
C GLU A 385 17.66 3.60 2.41
N ASP A 386 18.85 3.18 1.95
CA ASP A 386 19.89 4.06 1.43
C ASP A 386 19.41 4.89 0.24
N ILE A 387 18.77 4.25 -0.76
CA ILE A 387 18.19 4.94 -1.93
C ILE A 387 17.07 5.87 -1.48
N TRP A 388 16.26 5.46 -0.50
CA TRP A 388 15.22 6.32 0.07
C TRP A 388 15.80 7.60 0.67
N ARG A 389 16.89 7.51 1.43
CA ARG A 389 17.53 8.70 2.02
C ARG A 389 18.09 9.64 0.96
N GLU A 390 18.71 9.09 -0.09
CA GLU A 390 19.22 9.87 -1.20
C GLU A 390 18.08 10.59 -1.95
N ALA A 391 17.00 9.87 -2.28
CA ALA A 391 15.83 10.45 -2.93
C ALA A 391 15.16 11.53 -2.06
N ALA A 392 15.00 11.28 -0.75
CA ALA A 392 14.42 12.24 0.18
C ALA A 392 15.27 13.52 0.29
N LYS A 393 16.60 13.38 0.31
CA LYS A 393 17.53 14.51 0.29
C LYS A 393 17.43 15.31 -1.01
N ASP A 394 17.41 14.64 -2.15
CA ASP A 394 17.31 15.29 -3.46
C ASP A 394 15.95 15.99 -3.66
N LEU A 395 14.88 15.42 -3.10
CA LEU A 395 13.54 16.02 -3.08
C LEU A 395 13.42 17.20 -2.10
N GLY A 396 14.40 17.39 -1.21
CA GLY A 396 14.37 18.45 -0.20
C GLY A 396 13.44 18.16 0.98
N VAL A 397 13.21 16.88 1.30
CA VAL A 397 12.47 16.48 2.51
C VAL A 397 13.19 17.03 3.74
N ALA A 398 12.42 17.58 4.68
CA ALA A 398 12.98 18.15 5.90
C ALA A 398 13.78 17.09 6.68
N ALA A 399 14.95 17.45 7.22
CA ALA A 399 15.81 16.52 7.95
C ALA A 399 15.09 15.86 9.15
N ALA A 400 14.11 16.54 9.74
CA ALA A 400 13.28 15.99 10.82
C ALA A 400 12.33 14.86 10.36
N ASP A 401 11.97 14.82 9.09
CA ASP A 401 11.11 13.79 8.48
C ASP A 401 11.92 12.59 7.95
N ILE A 402 13.26 12.65 8.02
CA ILE A 402 14.17 11.56 7.65
C ILE A 402 14.59 10.84 8.94
N PRO A 403 14.16 9.59 9.19
CA PRO A 403 14.49 8.89 10.42
C PRO A 403 16.00 8.76 10.64
N ALA A 404 16.50 9.01 11.86
CA ALA A 404 17.94 8.98 12.14
C ALA A 404 18.56 7.58 12.16
N SER A 405 17.73 6.53 12.30
CA SER A 405 18.13 5.13 12.36
C SER A 405 17.32 4.30 11.37
N SER A 406 17.86 3.17 10.94
CA SER A 406 17.15 2.15 10.16
C SER A 406 16.24 1.26 11.03
N SER A 407 16.24 1.48 12.35
CA SER A 407 15.32 0.84 13.30
C SER A 407 14.35 1.87 13.88
N ARG A 408 13.06 1.48 14.00
CA ARG A 408 12.05 2.23 14.75
C ARG A 408 12.04 1.89 16.25
N GLY A 409 12.95 1.03 16.70
CA GLY A 409 13.05 0.57 18.07
C GLY A 409 12.15 -0.63 18.37
N LYS A 410 11.80 -0.79 19.65
CA LYS A 410 10.95 -1.88 20.13
C LYS A 410 9.50 -1.65 19.71
N GLU A 411 8.86 -2.72 19.25
CA GLU A 411 7.46 -2.69 18.78
C GLU A 411 6.61 -3.48 19.76
N THR A 412 5.48 -2.91 20.19
CA THR A 412 4.58 -3.56 21.17
C THR A 412 3.24 -3.89 20.50
N PHE A 413 2.83 -5.14 20.68
CA PHE A 413 1.57 -5.68 20.18
C PHE A 413 0.47 -5.57 21.23
N PHE A 414 -0.77 -5.70 20.80
CA PHE A 414 -1.97 -5.54 21.64
C PHE A 414 -2.04 -6.50 22.84
N ASP A 415 -1.39 -7.66 22.74
CA ASP A 415 -1.31 -8.68 23.77
C ASP A 415 -0.09 -8.50 24.71
N GLY A 416 0.58 -7.35 24.62
CA GLY A 416 1.73 -6.98 25.45
C GLY A 416 3.04 -7.63 25.02
N LYS A 417 3.07 -8.41 23.94
CA LYS A 417 4.32 -8.92 23.38
C LYS A 417 5.14 -7.78 22.81
N VAL A 418 6.46 -7.86 23.02
CA VAL A 418 7.41 -6.86 22.55
C VAL A 418 8.37 -7.54 21.58
N PHE A 419 8.45 -6.99 20.38
CA PHE A 419 9.49 -7.32 19.42
C PHE A 419 10.65 -6.35 19.58
N ASP A 420 11.82 -6.89 19.91
CA ASP A 420 13.09 -6.17 19.88
C ASP A 420 13.87 -6.59 18.62
N PRO A 421 14.09 -5.69 17.64
CA PRO A 421 14.83 -6.03 16.42
C PRO A 421 16.28 -6.44 16.68
N GLU A 422 16.84 -6.10 17.85
CA GLU A 422 18.18 -6.55 18.25
C GLU A 422 18.20 -7.98 18.81
N ASN A 423 17.04 -8.51 19.23
CA ASN A 423 16.90 -9.88 19.73
C ASN A 423 15.59 -10.56 19.25
N PRO A 424 15.47 -10.89 17.94
CA PRO A 424 14.29 -11.55 17.39
C PRO A 424 13.99 -12.92 18.01
N SER A 425 15.01 -13.64 18.47
CA SER A 425 14.85 -14.95 19.11
C SER A 425 14.07 -14.85 20.42
N ALA A 426 14.36 -13.86 21.27
CA ALA A 426 13.60 -13.65 22.50
C ALA A 426 12.11 -13.34 22.24
N TYR A 427 11.80 -12.65 21.13
CA TYR A 427 10.42 -12.47 20.71
C TYR A 427 9.76 -13.81 20.37
N LEU A 428 10.39 -14.67 19.56
CA LEU A 428 9.86 -16.00 19.22
C LEU A 428 9.65 -16.89 20.45
N ASP A 429 10.60 -16.88 21.39
CA ASP A 429 10.53 -17.63 22.64
C ASP A 429 9.35 -17.21 23.51
N SER A 430 8.99 -15.91 23.46
CA SER A 430 7.87 -15.36 24.21
C SER A 430 6.49 -15.82 23.69
N LEU A 431 6.40 -16.37 22.47
CA LEU A 431 5.14 -16.71 21.81
C LEU A 431 4.73 -18.16 22.13
N SER A 432 3.48 -18.33 22.56
CA SER A 432 2.93 -19.63 22.98
C SER A 432 2.59 -20.56 21.81
N ILE A 433 2.07 -20.01 20.71
CA ILE A 433 1.72 -20.76 19.49
C ILE A 433 2.67 -20.37 18.37
N LYS A 434 3.38 -21.37 17.84
CA LYS A 434 4.35 -21.27 16.74
C LYS A 434 4.50 -22.64 16.05
N ALA A 435 4.93 -22.64 14.79
CA ALA A 435 5.19 -23.85 14.01
C ALA A 435 6.63 -24.33 14.16
N ALA A 436 7.58 -23.40 14.24
CA ALA A 436 8.99 -23.70 14.50
C ALA A 436 9.23 -23.83 16.01
N SER A 437 9.79 -24.95 16.43
CA SER A 437 10.28 -25.23 17.80
C SER A 437 11.79 -25.28 17.83
#